data_AF-A0A8B6G9T6-F1
#
_entry.id   AF-A0A8B6G9T6-F1
#
_cell.length_a   1.000
_cell.length_b   1.000
_cell.length_c   1.000
_cell.angle_alpha   90.00
_cell.angle_beta   90.00
_cell.angle_gamma   90.00
#
_symmetry.space_group_name_H-M   'P 1'
#
loop_
_entity.id
_entity.type
_entity.pdbx_description
1 polymer ?
#
loop_
_entity_poly.entity_id
_entity_poly.type
_entity_poly.pdbx_seq_one_letter_code
_entity_poly.pdbx_strand_id
1 'polypeptide(L)'
;MAVSDDDIFRRRLLIEGDGGGDDKRIASLLKTFFHWASESETKEENHAQYERMMKDLALCDCAAGKCLNVFKMNLKEQSNYEKLSKEIEQKISEATEKISECKNELQQAKRIRKNRQEYDALAKVIQQHPDRQETTKQLQVIDKEVTSLEEKKKSLEQKLGMRRKQFHVLIAAIHELQQILDADEIDDLKDDIMDTS
;
A
#
# COMPACT_ATOMS: atom_id res chain seq x y z
N MET A 1 -23.57 -34.62 -31.12
CA MET A 1 -22.27 -34.41 -31.79
C MET A 1 -21.78 -35.77 -32.24
N ALA A 2 -21.60 -35.97 -33.55
CA ALA A 2 -21.12 -37.25 -34.09
C ALA A 2 -19.70 -37.49 -33.58
N VAL A 3 -19.46 -38.69 -33.02
CA VAL A 3 -18.12 -39.10 -32.59
C VAL A 3 -17.25 -39.19 -33.84
N SER A 4 -16.17 -38.41 -33.88
CA SER A 4 -15.23 -38.41 -35.02
C SER A 4 -14.55 -39.76 -35.12
N ASP A 5 -14.25 -40.23 -36.35
CA ASP A 5 -13.56 -41.50 -36.57
C ASP A 5 -12.23 -41.58 -35.78
N ASP A 6 -11.55 -40.45 -35.59
CA ASP A 6 -10.34 -40.36 -34.76
C ASP A 6 -10.57 -40.70 -33.28
N ASP A 7 -11.73 -40.34 -32.72
CA ASP A 7 -12.10 -40.70 -31.35
C ASP A 7 -12.41 -42.20 -31.24
N ILE A 8 -12.95 -42.79 -32.30
CA ILE A 8 -13.19 -44.24 -32.41
C ILE A 8 -11.85 -44.97 -32.50
N PHE A 9 -10.92 -44.49 -33.33
CA PHE A 9 -9.57 -45.06 -33.45
C PHE A 9 -8.76 -44.92 -32.16
N ARG A 10 -8.79 -43.79 -31.46
CA ARG A 10 -8.11 -43.63 -30.16
C ARG A 10 -8.69 -44.55 -29.10
N ARG A 11 -10.02 -44.63 -28.98
CA ARG A 11 -10.66 -45.56 -28.03
C ARG A 11 -10.31 -47.00 -28.34
N ARG A 12 -10.34 -47.38 -29.61
CA ARG A 12 -9.95 -48.72 -30.05
C ARG A 12 -8.49 -49.01 -29.73
N LEU A 13 -7.58 -48.09 -30.01
CA LEU A 13 -6.15 -48.26 -29.72
C LEU A 13 -5.86 -48.34 -28.21
N LEU A 14 -6.57 -47.56 -27.39
CA LEU A 14 -6.47 -47.59 -25.93
C LEU A 14 -6.97 -48.91 -25.32
N ILE A 15 -8.01 -49.51 -25.92
CA ILE A 15 -8.60 -50.78 -25.46
C ILE A 15 -7.80 -51.98 -26.01
N GLU A 16 -7.46 -51.97 -27.30
CA GLU A 16 -6.74 -53.07 -27.96
C GLU A 16 -5.23 -53.08 -27.65
N GLY A 17 -4.66 -51.93 -27.25
CA GLY A 17 -3.23 -51.79 -26.94
C GLY A 17 -2.76 -52.60 -25.72
N ASP A 18 -3.65 -52.97 -24.80
CA ASP A 18 -3.32 -53.78 -23.61
C ASP A 18 -4.13 -55.10 -23.52
N GLY A 19 -5.22 -55.27 -24.30
CA GLY A 19 -6.12 -56.44 -24.20
C GLY A 19 -6.60 -57.08 -25.52
N GLY A 20 -6.20 -56.57 -26.69
CA GLY A 20 -6.73 -57.03 -28.00
C GLY A 20 -6.34 -58.47 -28.40
N GLY A 21 -5.45 -59.10 -27.65
CA GLY A 21 -5.04 -60.49 -27.87
C GLY A 21 -5.90 -61.52 -27.12
N ASP A 22 -6.65 -61.12 -26.10
CA ASP A 22 -7.34 -62.05 -25.21
C ASP A 22 -8.63 -62.60 -25.84
N ASP A 23 -9.37 -61.78 -26.59
CA ASP A 23 -10.54 -62.22 -27.37
C ASP A 23 -10.15 -63.31 -28.41
N LYS A 24 -8.99 -63.14 -29.05
CA LYS A 24 -8.44 -64.15 -29.97
C LYS A 24 -8.02 -65.43 -29.25
N ARG A 25 -7.49 -65.34 -28.03
CA ARG A 25 -7.13 -66.51 -27.21
C ARG A 25 -8.37 -67.28 -26.77
N ILE A 26 -9.41 -66.59 -26.30
CA ILE A 26 -10.68 -67.21 -25.91
C ILE A 26 -11.34 -67.87 -27.13
N ALA A 27 -11.39 -67.18 -28.28
CA ALA A 27 -11.91 -67.75 -29.51
C ALA A 27 -11.11 -68.97 -29.99
N SER A 28 -9.79 -68.97 -29.81
CA SER A 28 -8.93 -70.10 -30.13
C SER A 28 -9.15 -71.28 -29.19
N LEU A 29 -9.24 -71.04 -27.88
CA LEU A 29 -9.55 -72.06 -26.87
C LEU A 29 -10.89 -72.74 -27.15
N LEU A 30 -11.92 -71.95 -27.48
CA LEU A 30 -13.25 -72.46 -27.85
C LEU A 30 -13.19 -73.36 -29.08
N LYS A 31 -12.44 -72.96 -30.13
CA LYS A 31 -12.27 -73.80 -31.33
C LYS A 31 -11.56 -75.13 -31.01
N THR A 32 -10.49 -75.08 -30.23
CA THR A 32 -9.75 -76.28 -29.78
C THR A 32 -10.66 -77.20 -28.97
N PHE A 33 -11.51 -76.64 -28.10
CA PHE A 33 -12.48 -77.41 -27.31
C PHE A 33 -13.52 -78.12 -28.18
N PHE A 34 -14.12 -77.42 -29.15
CA PHE A 34 -15.10 -78.03 -30.04
C PHE A 34 -14.49 -79.14 -30.92
N HIS A 35 -13.26 -78.96 -31.38
CA HIS A 35 -12.52 -79.97 -32.14
C HIS A 35 -12.21 -81.20 -31.29
N TRP A 36 -11.64 -81.00 -30.09
CA TRP A 36 -11.38 -82.07 -29.12
C TRP A 36 -12.65 -82.85 -28.72
N ALA A 37 -13.80 -82.18 -28.65
CA ALA A 37 -15.08 -82.82 -28.31
C ALA A 37 -15.73 -83.58 -29.49
N SER A 38 -15.33 -83.31 -30.73
CA SER A 38 -15.99 -83.85 -31.94
C SER A 38 -15.19 -84.95 -32.63
N GLU A 39 -13.88 -85.01 -32.43
CA GLU A 39 -13.00 -85.95 -33.16
C GLU A 39 -12.54 -87.12 -32.28
N SER A 40 -12.54 -88.33 -32.86
CA SER A 40 -12.06 -89.55 -32.21
C SER A 40 -10.57 -89.74 -32.49
N GLU A 41 -9.73 -88.89 -31.92
CA GLU A 41 -8.26 -89.02 -32.03
C GLU A 41 -7.70 -90.17 -31.18
N THR A 42 -6.41 -90.46 -31.35
CA THR A 42 -5.72 -91.40 -30.45
C THR A 42 -5.69 -90.87 -29.01
N LYS A 43 -5.52 -91.76 -28.02
CA LYS A 43 -5.51 -91.36 -26.60
C LYS A 43 -4.39 -90.35 -26.27
N GLU A 44 -3.25 -90.45 -26.96
CA GLU A 44 -2.11 -89.56 -26.75
C GLU A 44 -2.35 -88.15 -27.32
N GLU A 45 -2.93 -88.05 -28.52
CA GLU A 45 -3.29 -86.78 -29.15
C GLU A 45 -4.38 -86.06 -28.33
N ASN A 46 -5.42 -86.78 -27.91
CA ASN A 46 -6.46 -86.26 -27.03
C ASN A 46 -5.92 -85.72 -25.70
N HIS A 47 -4.92 -86.37 -25.11
CA HIS A 47 -4.29 -85.90 -23.88
C HIS A 47 -3.44 -84.64 -24.13
N ALA A 48 -2.69 -84.58 -25.23
CA ALA A 48 -1.91 -83.41 -25.60
C ALA A 48 -2.78 -82.18 -25.91
N GLN A 49 -3.94 -82.39 -26.55
CA GLN A 49 -4.93 -81.32 -26.79
C GLN A 49 -5.54 -80.80 -25.47
N TYR A 50 -5.86 -81.71 -24.54
CA TYR A 50 -6.35 -81.34 -23.21
C TYR A 50 -5.34 -80.47 -22.43
N GLU A 51 -4.07 -80.88 -22.37
CA GLU A 51 -3.00 -80.10 -21.72
C GLU A 51 -2.83 -78.71 -22.37
N ARG A 52 -2.96 -78.61 -23.69
CA ARG A 52 -2.94 -77.33 -24.42
C ARG A 52 -4.12 -76.44 -24.02
N MET A 53 -5.33 -76.98 -23.96
CA MET A 53 -6.51 -76.22 -23.51
C MET A 53 -6.38 -75.74 -22.07
N MET A 54 -5.86 -76.57 -21.16
CA MET A 54 -5.65 -76.19 -19.77
C MET A 54 -4.62 -75.06 -19.64
N LYS A 55 -3.54 -75.10 -20.43
CA LYS A 55 -2.56 -74.02 -20.50
C LYS A 55 -3.19 -72.72 -21.00
N ASP A 56 -3.98 -72.78 -22.07
CA ASP A 56 -4.64 -71.61 -22.65
C ASP A 56 -5.67 -71.00 -21.69
N LEU A 57 -6.40 -71.83 -20.93
CA LEU A 57 -7.31 -71.39 -19.87
C LEU A 57 -6.56 -70.66 -18.75
N ALA A 58 -5.45 -71.22 -18.27
CA ALA A 58 -4.63 -70.59 -17.23
C ALA A 58 -4.07 -69.22 -17.67
N LEU A 59 -3.73 -69.07 -18.96
CA LEU A 59 -3.31 -67.78 -19.52
C LEU A 59 -4.46 -66.77 -19.57
N CYS A 60 -5.69 -67.21 -19.87
CA CYS A 60 -6.87 -66.34 -19.83
C CYS A 60 -7.18 -65.86 -18.41
N ASP A 61 -7.10 -66.74 -17.42
CA ASP A 61 -7.30 -66.39 -16.00
C ASP A 61 -6.25 -65.38 -15.52
N CYS A 62 -4.98 -65.58 -15.90
CA CYS A 62 -3.90 -64.66 -15.58
C CYS A 62 -4.14 -63.26 -16.20
N ALA A 63 -4.57 -63.22 -17.47
CA ALA A 63 -4.89 -61.98 -18.15
C ALA A 63 -6.07 -61.25 -17.49
N ALA A 64 -7.15 -61.96 -17.14
CA ALA A 64 -8.28 -61.39 -16.42
C ALA A 64 -7.86 -60.82 -15.05
N GLY A 65 -6.99 -61.52 -14.31
CA GLY A 65 -6.39 -61.04 -13.06
C GLY A 65 -5.56 -59.77 -13.24
N LYS A 66 -4.73 -59.71 -14.29
CA LYS A 66 -3.96 -58.50 -14.65
C LYS A 66 -4.90 -57.32 -14.92
N CYS A 67 -5.92 -57.51 -15.75
CA CYS A 67 -6.90 -56.47 -16.09
C CYS A 67 -7.60 -55.91 -14.84
N LEU A 68 -8.01 -56.77 -13.91
CA LEU A 68 -8.63 -56.34 -12.65
C LEU A 68 -7.66 -55.50 -11.79
N ASN A 69 -6.39 -55.88 -11.74
CA ASN A 69 -5.38 -55.14 -10.97
C ASN A 69 -5.08 -53.78 -11.59
N VAL A 70 -4.95 -53.71 -12.92
CA VAL A 70 -4.79 -52.44 -13.65
C VAL A 70 -6.00 -51.54 -13.43
N PHE A 71 -7.21 -52.09 -13.48
CA PHE A 71 -8.44 -51.34 -13.19
C PHE A 71 -8.43 -50.75 -11.76
N LYS A 72 -8.09 -51.55 -10.75
CA LYS A 72 -7.97 -51.08 -9.35
C LYS A 72 -6.89 -50.01 -9.19
N MET A 73 -5.75 -50.18 -9.87
CA MET A 73 -4.67 -49.18 -9.88
C MET A 73 -5.15 -47.87 -10.49
N ASN A 74 -5.82 -47.91 -11.64
CA ASN A 74 -6.36 -46.72 -12.33
C ASN A 74 -7.39 -45.98 -11.47
N LEU A 75 -8.26 -46.68 -10.75
CA LEU A 75 -9.19 -46.04 -9.80
C LEU A 75 -8.46 -45.29 -8.68
N LYS A 76 -7.37 -45.87 -8.17
CA LYS A 76 -6.54 -45.23 -7.14
C LYS A 76 -5.82 -44.01 -7.69
N GLU A 77 -5.25 -44.13 -8.90
CA GLU A 77 -4.60 -43.01 -9.58
C GLU A 77 -5.57 -41.87 -9.87
N GLN A 78 -6.77 -42.17 -10.35
CA GLN A 78 -7.82 -41.17 -10.57
C GLN A 78 -8.12 -40.39 -9.28
N SER A 79 -8.33 -41.10 -8.16
CA SER A 79 -8.57 -40.44 -6.86
C SER A 79 -7.38 -39.58 -6.41
N ASN A 80 -6.15 -40.03 -6.67
CA ASN A 80 -4.95 -39.25 -6.36
C ASN A 80 -4.86 -37.98 -7.22
N TYR A 81 -5.17 -38.06 -8.51
CA TYR A 81 -5.18 -36.88 -9.39
C TYR A 81 -6.26 -35.88 -9.00
N GLU A 82 -7.45 -36.35 -8.59
CA GLU A 82 -8.51 -35.47 -8.07
C GLU A 82 -8.08 -34.74 -6.80
N LYS A 83 -7.41 -35.43 -5.87
CA LYS A 83 -6.85 -34.80 -4.66
C LYS A 83 -5.77 -33.78 -5.02
N LEU A 84 -4.84 -34.14 -5.89
CA LEU A 84 -3.76 -33.26 -6.32
C LEU A 84 -4.30 -32.01 -7.01
N SER A 85 -5.34 -32.15 -7.85
CA SER A 85 -6.01 -31.00 -8.48
C SER A 85 -6.55 -30.03 -7.45
N LYS A 86 -7.27 -30.53 -6.43
CA LYS A 86 -7.82 -29.71 -5.34
C LYS A 86 -6.72 -29.03 -4.52
N GLU A 87 -5.63 -29.73 -4.24
CA GLU A 87 -4.48 -29.13 -3.54
C GLU A 87 -3.82 -28.01 -4.35
N ILE A 88 -3.70 -28.19 -5.67
CA ILE A 88 -3.16 -27.16 -6.56
C ILE A 88 -4.10 -25.95 -6.60
N GLU A 89 -5.41 -26.17 -6.75
CA GLU A 89 -6.41 -25.10 -6.72
C GLU A 89 -6.37 -24.30 -5.41
N GLN A 90 -6.26 -24.98 -4.27
CA GLN A 90 -6.10 -24.33 -2.97
C GLN A 90 -4.83 -23.48 -2.92
N LYS A 91 -3.68 -24.03 -3.32
CA LYS A 91 -2.41 -23.29 -3.34
C LYS A 91 -2.46 -22.06 -4.26
N ILE A 92 -3.15 -22.17 -5.40
CA ILE A 92 -3.37 -21.04 -6.30
C ILE A 92 -4.21 -19.98 -5.59
N SER A 93 -5.31 -20.36 -4.95
CA SER A 93 -6.16 -19.43 -4.19
C SER A 93 -5.36 -18.69 -3.10
N GLU A 94 -4.61 -19.43 -2.28
CA GLU A 94 -3.76 -18.85 -1.23
C GLU A 94 -2.69 -17.91 -1.79
N ALA A 95 -2.06 -18.25 -2.92
CA ALA A 95 -1.09 -17.39 -3.58
C ALA A 95 -1.75 -16.11 -4.12
N THR A 96 -2.94 -16.20 -4.69
CA THR A 96 -3.67 -15.02 -5.19
C THR A 96 -4.09 -14.08 -4.06
N GLU A 97 -4.47 -14.62 -2.90
CA GLU A 97 -4.79 -13.84 -1.70
C GLU A 97 -3.54 -13.09 -1.19
N LYS A 98 -2.41 -13.79 -1.05
CA LYS A 98 -1.13 -13.17 -0.66
C LYS A 98 -0.69 -12.06 -1.61
N ILE A 99 -0.90 -12.22 -2.92
CA ILE A 99 -0.61 -11.19 -3.91
C ILE A 99 -1.49 -9.96 -3.69
N SER A 100 -2.78 -10.16 -3.38
CA SER A 100 -3.72 -9.08 -3.07
C SER A 100 -3.30 -8.31 -1.82
N GLU A 101 -2.93 -9.02 -0.76
CA GLU A 101 -2.42 -8.43 0.49
C GLU A 101 -1.16 -7.61 0.25
N CYS A 102 -0.15 -8.20 -0.41
CA CYS A 102 1.11 -7.53 -0.72
C CYS A 102 0.89 -6.27 -1.59
N LYS A 103 -0.08 -6.29 -2.50
CA LYS A 103 -0.46 -5.12 -3.30
C LYS A 103 -1.03 -4.00 -2.43
N ASN A 104 -1.86 -4.33 -1.44
CA ASN A 104 -2.42 -3.35 -0.51
C ASN A 104 -1.33 -2.76 0.40
N GLU A 105 -0.44 -3.59 0.94
CA GLU A 105 0.71 -3.15 1.73
C GLU A 105 1.61 -2.22 0.93
N LEU A 106 1.90 -2.56 -0.34
CA LEU A 106 2.68 -1.71 -1.23
C LEU A 106 2.02 -0.35 -1.45
N GLN A 107 0.70 -0.30 -1.61
CA GLN A 107 -0.02 0.98 -1.73
C GLN A 107 0.08 1.81 -0.46
N GLN A 108 -0.05 1.20 0.71
CA GLN A 108 0.11 1.88 2.00
C GLN A 108 1.54 2.40 2.17
N ALA A 109 2.56 1.58 1.88
CA ALA A 109 3.96 1.97 1.94
C ALA A 109 4.27 3.15 0.99
N LYS A 110 3.70 3.15 -0.22
CA LYS A 110 3.81 4.29 -1.16
C LYS A 110 3.20 5.56 -0.59
N ARG A 111 2.01 5.49 0.04
CA ARG A 111 1.37 6.64 0.70
C ARG A 111 2.24 7.19 1.83
N ILE A 112 2.74 6.32 2.70
CA ILE A 112 3.63 6.71 3.81
C ILE A 112 4.89 7.39 3.27
N ARG A 113 5.50 6.83 2.23
CA ARG A 113 6.68 7.45 1.59
C ARG A 113 6.37 8.84 1.03
N LYS A 114 5.23 9.01 0.36
CA LYS A 114 4.80 10.31 -0.18
C LYS A 114 4.61 11.33 0.96
N ASN A 115 3.88 10.96 2.00
CA ASN A 115 3.65 11.83 3.16
C ASN A 115 4.98 12.21 3.82
N ARG A 116 5.91 11.26 3.98
CA ARG A 116 7.25 11.54 4.52
C ARG A 116 8.02 12.55 3.67
N GLN A 117 7.97 12.43 2.35
CA GLN A 117 8.60 13.40 1.45
C GLN A 117 7.99 14.79 1.57
N GLU A 118 6.66 14.90 1.72
CA GLU A 118 5.97 16.16 1.95
C GLU A 118 6.38 16.79 3.30
N TYR A 119 6.46 15.99 4.37
CA TYR A 119 6.95 16.46 5.68
C TYR A 119 8.41 16.92 5.61
N ASP A 120 9.29 16.16 4.95
CA ASP A 120 10.71 16.52 4.80
C ASP A 120 10.87 17.82 3.98
N ALA A 121 10.06 17.99 2.93
CA ALA A 121 10.05 19.22 2.13
C ALA A 121 9.60 20.43 2.97
N LEU A 122 8.51 20.29 3.73
CA LEU A 122 8.03 21.35 4.60
C LEU A 122 9.03 21.67 5.73
N ALA A 123 9.65 20.66 6.33
CA ALA A 123 10.67 20.82 7.36
C ALA A 123 11.88 21.61 6.82
N LYS A 124 12.32 21.35 5.59
CA LYS A 124 13.38 22.13 4.94
C LYS A 124 13.00 23.60 4.76
N VAL A 125 11.76 23.91 4.39
CA VAL A 125 11.29 25.29 4.29
C VAL A 125 11.26 25.95 5.67
N ILE A 126 10.74 25.25 6.69
CA ILE A 126 10.71 25.76 8.06
C ILE A 126 12.11 26.07 8.58
N GLN A 127 13.11 25.23 8.28
CA GLN A 127 14.50 25.44 8.67
C GLN A 127 15.16 26.68 8.02
N GLN A 128 14.60 27.24 6.95
CA GLN A 128 15.08 28.50 6.38
C GLN A 128 14.67 29.71 7.22
N HIS A 129 13.68 29.56 8.09
CA HIS A 129 13.24 30.61 9.00
C HIS A 129 14.00 30.54 10.34
N PRO A 130 14.24 31.70 10.99
CA PRO A 130 14.95 31.75 12.26
C PRO A 130 14.16 31.00 13.35
N ASP A 131 14.89 30.57 14.38
CA ASP A 131 14.26 29.87 15.48
C ASP A 131 13.19 30.74 16.17
N ARG A 132 12.06 30.10 16.48
CA ARG A 132 10.90 30.79 17.04
C ARG A 132 11.24 31.39 18.40
N GLN A 133 11.99 30.69 19.24
CA GLN A 133 12.30 31.19 20.58
C GLN A 133 13.24 32.39 20.50
N GLU A 134 14.23 32.34 19.62
CA GLU A 134 15.16 33.46 19.39
C GLU A 134 14.41 34.70 18.88
N THR A 135 13.55 34.54 17.86
CA THR A 135 12.75 35.64 17.31
C THR A 135 11.81 36.24 18.37
N THR A 136 11.22 35.40 19.23
CA THR A 136 10.34 35.85 20.32
C THR A 136 11.11 36.65 21.37
N LYS A 137 12.35 36.26 21.70
CA LYS A 137 13.21 37.02 22.62
C LYS A 137 13.58 38.38 22.03
N GLN A 138 13.95 38.43 20.76
CA GLN A 138 14.26 39.69 20.07
C GLN A 138 13.05 40.64 20.07
N LEU A 139 11.85 40.12 19.78
CA LEU A 139 10.61 40.90 19.88
C LEU A 139 10.42 41.49 21.29
N GLN A 140 10.60 40.69 22.34
CA GLN A 140 10.47 41.18 23.72
C GLN A 140 11.50 42.27 24.08
N VAL A 141 12.70 42.20 23.53
CA VAL A 141 13.72 43.25 23.73
C VAL A 141 13.30 44.54 23.03
N ILE A 142 12.90 44.45 21.77
CA ILE A 142 12.44 45.60 20.98
C ILE A 142 11.22 46.26 21.64
N ASP A 143 10.27 45.47 22.14
CA ASP A 143 9.06 45.98 22.80
C ASP A 143 9.39 46.76 24.09
N LYS A 144 10.39 46.29 24.85
CA LYS A 144 10.92 47.04 26.00
C LYS A 144 11.64 48.33 25.61
N GLU A 145 12.36 48.33 24.49
CA GLU A 145 13.00 49.55 23.99
C GLU A 145 11.97 50.58 23.52
N VAL A 146 10.93 50.14 22.81
CA VAL A 146 9.82 51.00 22.37
C VAL A 146 9.14 51.65 23.56
N THR A 147 8.73 50.85 24.54
CA THR A 147 8.09 51.38 25.76
C THR A 147 8.99 52.37 26.51
N SER A 148 10.29 52.08 26.63
CA SER A 148 11.26 53.02 27.23
C SER A 148 11.39 54.33 26.44
N LEU A 149 11.41 54.27 25.11
CA LEU A 149 11.49 55.44 24.25
C LEU A 149 10.22 56.28 24.32
N GLU A 150 9.04 55.66 24.40
CA GLU A 150 7.76 56.35 24.60
C GLU A 150 7.71 57.09 25.94
N GLU A 151 8.18 56.45 27.02
CA GLU A 151 8.30 57.10 28.33
C GLU A 151 9.25 58.30 28.29
N LYS A 152 10.42 58.15 27.65
CA LYS A 152 11.39 59.25 27.47
C LYS A 152 10.79 60.39 26.64
N LYS A 153 10.10 60.07 25.54
CA LYS A 153 9.41 61.07 24.70
C LYS A 153 8.38 61.83 25.52
N LYS A 154 7.52 61.12 26.27
CA LYS A 154 6.52 61.73 27.15
C LYS A 154 7.15 62.64 28.22
N SER A 155 8.26 62.22 28.82
CA SER A 155 9.01 63.03 29.77
C SER A 155 9.58 64.30 29.14
N LEU A 156 10.14 64.21 27.92
CA LEU A 156 10.66 65.35 27.19
C LEU A 156 9.56 66.33 26.78
N GLU A 157 8.42 65.83 26.30
CA GLU A 157 7.25 66.65 25.97
C GLU A 157 6.73 67.41 27.20
N GLN A 158 6.68 66.76 28.36
CA GLN A 158 6.34 67.43 29.63
C GLN A 158 7.34 68.53 29.99
N LYS A 159 8.64 68.26 29.89
CA LYS A 159 9.69 69.27 30.15
C LYS A 159 9.61 70.44 29.19
N LEU A 160 9.37 70.18 27.90
CA LEU A 160 9.21 71.20 26.88
C LEU A 160 7.97 72.07 27.15
N GLY A 161 6.85 71.43 27.52
CA GLY A 161 5.64 72.11 27.95
C GLY A 161 5.86 73.00 29.18
N MET A 162 6.60 72.52 30.18
CA MET A 162 6.98 73.30 31.36
C MET A 162 7.81 74.52 30.98
N ARG A 163 8.83 74.36 30.11
CA ARG A 163 9.66 75.47 29.63
C ARG A 163 8.86 76.48 28.83
N ARG A 164 7.92 76.05 27.97
CA ARG A 164 7.01 76.96 27.24
C ARG A 164 6.18 77.82 28.21
N LYS A 165 5.69 77.24 29.30
CA LYS A 165 4.97 77.98 30.36
C LYS A 165 5.89 78.97 31.08
N GLN A 166 7.10 78.55 31.44
CA GLN A 166 8.10 79.43 32.06
C GLN A 166 8.45 80.62 31.15
N PHE A 167 8.62 80.39 29.85
CA PHE A 167 8.83 81.46 28.87
C PHE A 167 7.64 82.41 28.77
N HIS A 168 6.40 81.91 28.80
CA HIS A 168 5.21 82.77 28.83
C HIS A 168 5.18 83.67 30.07
N VAL A 169 5.51 83.13 31.25
CA VAL A 169 5.60 83.92 32.49
C VAL A 169 6.67 84.99 32.37
N LEU A 170 7.85 84.66 31.82
CA LEU A 170 8.91 85.64 31.61
C LEU A 170 8.48 86.76 30.64
N ILE A 171 7.83 86.42 29.52
CA ILE A 171 7.33 87.40 28.55
C ILE A 171 6.26 88.30 29.20
N ALA A 172 5.35 87.73 29.99
CA ALA A 172 4.34 88.51 30.72
C ALA A 172 5.00 89.49 31.69
N ALA A 173 6.00 89.06 32.46
CA ALA A 173 6.76 89.93 33.36
C ALA A 173 7.53 91.04 32.60
N ILE A 174 8.08 90.73 31.42
CA ILE A 174 8.71 91.75 30.56
C ILE A 174 7.68 92.77 30.08
N HIS A 175 6.49 92.34 29.64
CA HIS A 175 5.43 93.28 29.24
C HIS A 175 4.93 94.12 30.42
N GLU A 176 4.82 93.56 31.63
CA GLU A 176 4.48 94.32 32.83
C GLU A 176 5.56 95.36 33.16
N LEU A 177 6.84 94.98 33.10
CA LEU A 177 7.94 95.92 33.30
C LEU A 177 7.97 97.02 32.22
N GLN A 178 7.66 96.69 30.96
CA GLN A 178 7.51 97.67 29.90
C GLN A 178 6.34 98.63 30.18
N GLN A 179 5.19 98.11 30.64
CA GLN A 179 4.08 98.97 31.04
C GLN A 179 4.41 99.89 32.22
N ILE A 180 5.21 99.41 33.19
CA ILE A 180 5.68 100.25 34.30
C ILE A 180 6.63 101.33 33.79
N LEU A 181 7.60 100.99 32.92
CA LEU A 181 8.50 101.96 32.31
C LEU A 181 7.75 103.00 31.47
N ASP A 182 6.78 102.57 30.67
CA ASP A 182 5.93 103.48 29.88
C ASP A 182 5.08 104.38 30.82
N ALA A 183 4.67 103.89 31.98
CA ALA A 183 3.94 104.68 32.98
C ALA A 183 4.85 105.67 33.73
N ASP A 184 6.08 105.28 34.05
CA ASP A 184 7.09 106.14 34.68
C ASP A 184 7.54 107.25 33.71
N GLU A 185 7.73 106.95 32.41
CA GLU A 185 7.98 107.98 31.39
C GLU A 185 6.83 109.00 31.28
N ILE A 186 5.58 108.57 31.49
CA ILE A 186 4.42 109.46 31.51
C ILE A 186 4.36 110.32 32.78
N ASP A 187 4.84 109.82 33.92
CA ASP A 187 4.88 110.57 35.19
C ASP A 187 6.07 111.55 35.24
N ASP A 188 7.25 111.18 34.73
CA ASP A 188 8.39 112.09 34.56
C ASP A 188 8.03 113.26 33.60
N LEU A 189 7.26 112.98 32.54
CA LEU A 189 6.70 114.02 31.66
C LEU A 189 5.66 114.94 32.34
N LYS A 190 5.05 114.52 33.46
CA LYS A 190 4.11 115.36 34.24
C LYS A 190 4.81 116.17 35.31
N ASP A 191 5.87 115.64 35.94
CA ASP A 191 6.66 116.38 36.93
C ASP A 191 7.46 117.52 36.27
N ASP A 192 7.99 117.33 35.05
CA ASP A 192 8.61 118.42 34.28
C ASP A 192 7.61 119.56 33.90
N ILE A 193 6.31 119.27 33.87
CA ILE A 193 5.24 120.27 33.62
C ILE A 193 4.83 120.98 34.92
N MET A 194 5.01 120.37 36.10
CA MET A 194 4.67 120.99 37.40
C MET A 194 5.78 121.87 37.96
N ASP A 195 7.07 121.61 37.66
CA ASP A 195 8.19 122.45 38.15
C ASP A 195 8.44 123.72 37.30
N THR A 196 7.63 123.96 36.26
CA THR A 196 7.68 125.17 35.41
C THR A 196 6.48 126.12 35.56
N SER A 197 5.66 125.98 36.61
CA SER A 197 4.50 126.86 36.90
C SER A 197 4.54 127.50 38.28
#